data_AF-A0A7V1PW67-F1
#
_entry.id   AF-A0A7V1PW67-F1
#
_cell.length_a   1.000
_cell.length_b   1.000
_cell.length_c   1.000
_cell.angle_alpha   90.00
_cell.angle_beta   90.00
_cell.angle_gamma   90.00
#
_symmetry.space_group_name_H-M   'P 1'
#
loop_
_entity.id
_entity.type
_entity.pdbx_description
1 polymer ?
#
loop_
_entity_poly.entity_id
_entity_poly.type
_entity_poly.pdbx_seq_one_letter_code
_entity_poly.pdbx_strand_id
1 'polypeptide(L)'
;MLVSLAVVLALFYAIWTHSTDPGNLSIIFLTALLVAVFFSDARKMPALTPRKVFYSLAYILFLIKEIIKSNFDVARRVIQPVMPINPGIVPVKTKLKSPIGRMILANSITLTPGTLTVDVRGDHFYIHWIDVTDGDEQGATQAIVSGFEKYLEVIFG
;
A
#
# COMPACT_ATOMS: atom_id res chain seq x y z
N MET A 1 5.27 10.79 16.89
CA MET A 1 5.88 9.50 16.51
C MET A 1 5.62 8.44 17.58
N LEU A 2 6.14 8.61 18.81
CA LEU A 2 5.78 7.75 19.95
C LEU A 2 4.28 7.72 20.23
N VAL A 3 3.67 8.90 20.33
CA VAL A 3 2.22 9.04 20.58
C VAL A 3 1.39 8.45 19.45
N SER A 4 1.79 8.63 18.19
CA SER A 4 1.07 8.06 17.04
C SER A 4 1.15 6.53 17.01
N LEU A 5 2.31 5.96 17.36
CA LEU A 5 2.48 4.50 17.45
C LEU A 5 1.65 3.93 18.61
N ALA A 6 1.71 4.55 19.79
CA ALA A 6 0.93 4.14 20.95
C ALA A 6 -0.58 4.20 20.66
N VAL A 7 -1.06 5.25 19.98
CA VAL A 7 -2.47 5.37 19.57
C VAL A 7 -2.87 4.27 18.59
N VAL A 8 -2.05 3.99 17.56
CA VAL A 8 -2.35 2.91 16.60
C VAL A 8 -2.40 1.54 17.28
N LEU A 9 -1.45 1.25 18.17
CA LEU A 9 -1.41 0.00 18.92
C LEU A 9 -2.61 -0.14 19.88
N ALA A 10 -2.95 0.93 20.58
CA ALA A 10 -4.11 0.96 21.48
C ALA A 10 -5.41 0.75 20.71
N LEU A 11 -5.59 1.40 19.55
CA LEU A 11 -6.76 1.21 18.69
C LEU A 11 -6.85 -0.23 18.17
N PHE A 12 -5.74 -0.79 17.67
CA PHE A 12 -5.70 -2.16 17.19
C PHE A 12 -6.11 -3.15 18.29
N TYR A 13 -5.56 -3.00 19.49
CA TYR A 13 -5.85 -3.90 20.60
C TYR A 13 -7.28 -3.71 21.14
N ALA A 14 -7.80 -2.48 21.16
CA ALA A 14 -9.19 -2.21 21.55
C ALA A 14 -10.20 -2.82 20.58
N ILE A 15 -9.90 -2.77 19.27
CA ILE A 15 -10.70 -3.45 18.24
C ILE A 15 -10.66 -4.96 18.45
N TRP A 16 -9.50 -5.52 18.78
CA TRP A 16 -9.35 -6.97 18.95
C TRP A 16 -10.04 -7.51 20.21
N THR A 17 -9.88 -6.84 21.35
CA THR A 17 -10.43 -7.35 22.63
C THR A 17 -11.92 -7.15 22.77
N HIS A 18 -12.53 -6.24 21.99
CA HIS A 18 -13.96 -5.87 22.08
C HIS A 18 -14.43 -5.49 23.49
N SER A 19 -13.50 -5.24 24.42
CA SER A 19 -13.77 -5.02 25.84
C SER A 19 -13.69 -3.54 26.16
N THR A 20 -14.74 -3.01 26.78
CA THR A 20 -14.85 -1.60 27.19
C THR A 20 -14.62 -1.40 28.68
N ASP A 21 -14.15 -2.42 29.39
CA ASP A 21 -13.83 -2.33 30.81
C ASP A 21 -12.71 -1.29 31.04
N PRO A 22 -12.92 -0.26 31.90
CA PRO A 22 -11.91 0.74 32.24
C PRO A 22 -10.57 0.14 32.72
N GLY A 23 -10.59 -1.02 33.39
CA GLY A 23 -9.39 -1.73 33.81
C GLY A 23 -8.57 -2.26 32.63
N ASN A 24 -9.24 -2.77 31.60
CA ASN A 24 -8.57 -3.24 30.38
C ASN A 24 -8.00 -2.07 29.59
N LEU A 25 -8.75 -0.96 29.43
CA LEU A 25 -8.29 0.21 28.66
C LEU A 25 -7.00 0.83 29.22
N SER A 26 -6.82 0.83 30.53
CA SER A 26 -5.61 1.35 31.18
C SER A 26 -4.40 0.43 30.97
N ILE A 27 -4.58 -0.89 31.04
CA ILE A 27 -3.54 -1.87 30.70
C ILE A 27 -3.12 -1.75 29.22
N ILE A 28 -4.09 -1.53 28.33
CA ILE A 28 -3.85 -1.33 26.89
C ILE A 28 -2.98 -0.11 26.63
N PHE A 29 -3.31 1.02 27.27
CA PHE A 29 -2.55 2.24 27.09
C PHE A 29 -1.11 2.10 27.61
N LEU A 30 -0.94 1.49 28.79
CA LEU A 30 0.37 1.24 29.40
C LEU A 30 1.24 0.32 28.53
N THR A 31 0.68 -0.79 28.05
CA THR A 31 1.40 -1.74 27.19
C THR A 31 1.74 -1.11 25.84
N ALA A 32 0.83 -0.38 25.21
CA ALA A 32 1.08 0.33 23.97
C ALA A 32 2.17 1.40 24.11
N LEU A 33 2.19 2.13 25.23
CA LEU A 33 3.23 3.12 25.53
C LEU A 33 4.59 2.44 25.72
N LEU A 34 4.64 1.34 26.46
CA LEU A 34 5.87 0.59 26.72
C LEU A 34 6.45 0.04 25.41
N VAL A 35 5.63 -0.58 24.56
CA VAL A 35 6.04 -1.02 23.22
C VAL A 35 6.53 0.16 22.38
N ALA A 36 5.83 1.29 22.40
CA ALA A 36 6.24 2.46 21.64
C ALA A 36 7.62 2.99 22.08
N VAL A 37 7.94 2.98 23.37
CA VAL A 37 9.25 3.41 23.90
C VAL A 37 10.36 2.44 23.46
N PHE A 38 10.15 1.13 23.63
CA PHE A 38 11.15 0.10 23.29
C PHE A 38 11.41 0.01 21.78
N PHE A 39 10.38 0.22 20.96
CA PHE A 39 10.48 0.15 19.49
C PHE A 39 10.49 1.54 18.85
N SER A 40 10.89 2.57 19.59
CA SER A 40 10.90 3.96 19.10
C SER A 40 11.85 4.20 17.93
N ASP A 41 12.88 3.38 17.79
CA ASP A 41 13.78 3.34 16.63
C ASP A 41 13.17 2.62 15.41
N ALA A 42 12.08 1.87 15.59
CA ALA A 42 11.40 1.16 14.51
C ALA A 42 10.59 2.13 13.63
N ARG A 43 11.31 2.81 12.74
CA ARG A 43 10.84 3.58 11.58
C ARG A 43 10.10 4.86 11.95
N LYS A 44 10.52 5.98 11.34
CA LYS A 44 9.84 7.28 11.39
C LYS A 44 8.43 7.16 10.81
N MET A 45 7.45 6.77 11.62
CA MET A 45 6.06 6.74 11.19
C MET A 45 5.59 8.16 10.86
N PRO A 46 4.89 8.36 9.73
CA PRO A 46 4.35 9.66 9.38
C PRO A 46 3.35 10.11 10.44
N ALA A 47 3.33 11.41 10.73
CA ALA A 47 2.38 11.99 11.68
C ALA A 47 0.93 11.79 11.21
N LEU A 48 0.04 11.50 12.16
CA LEU A 48 -1.39 11.33 11.90
C LEU A 48 -2.05 12.72 11.81
N THR A 49 -2.14 13.26 10.60
CA THR A 49 -2.91 14.48 10.30
C THR A 49 -4.28 14.08 9.74
N PRO A 50 -5.39 14.79 10.06
CA PRO A 50 -6.72 14.47 9.53
C PRO A 50 -6.76 14.33 8.00
N ARG A 51 -6.03 15.19 7.29
CA ARG A 51 -5.86 15.12 5.83
C ARG A 51 -5.24 13.77 5.40
N LYS A 52 -4.18 13.32 6.06
CA LYS A 52 -3.51 12.04 5.75
C LYS A 52 -4.44 10.86 6.02
N VAL A 53 -5.19 10.90 7.12
CA VAL A 53 -6.19 9.85 7.45
C VAL A 53 -7.28 9.77 6.38
N PHE A 54 -7.83 10.91 5.95
CA PHE A 54 -8.85 10.94 4.89
C PHE A 54 -8.32 10.39 3.57
N TYR A 55 -7.12 10.79 3.15
CA TYR A 55 -6.49 10.27 1.93
C TYR A 55 -6.14 8.78 2.03
N SER A 56 -5.75 8.29 3.21
CA SER A 56 -5.56 6.85 3.44
C SER A 56 -6.84 6.06 3.27
N LEU A 57 -7.98 6.56 3.77
CA LEU A 57 -9.28 5.91 3.55
C LEU A 57 -9.68 5.93 2.08
N ALA A 58 -9.54 7.07 1.40
CA ALA A 58 -9.79 7.18 -0.04
C ALA A 58 -8.90 6.24 -0.86
N TYR A 59 -7.63 6.11 -0.47
CA TYR A 59 -6.67 5.20 -1.08
C TYR A 59 -7.08 3.72 -0.91
N ILE A 60 -7.53 3.31 0.28
CA ILE A 60 -7.99 1.94 0.52
C ILE A 60 -9.19 1.62 -0.39
N LEU A 61 -10.17 2.53 -0.49
CA LEU A 61 -11.32 2.33 -1.38
C LEU A 61 -10.90 2.24 -2.85
N PHE A 62 -9.96 3.09 -3.28
CA PHE A 62 -9.39 3.04 -4.62
C PHE A 62 -8.67 1.71 -4.88
N LEU A 63 -7.84 1.26 -3.94
CA LEU A 63 -7.11 -0.01 -4.05
C LEU A 63 -8.05 -1.20 -4.15
N ILE A 64 -9.09 -1.26 -3.31
CA ILE A 64 -10.11 -2.32 -3.37
C ILE A 64 -10.78 -2.35 -4.75
N LYS A 65 -11.14 -1.19 -5.29
CA LYS A 65 -11.73 -1.09 -6.62
C LYS A 65 -10.79 -1.64 -7.70
N GLU A 66 -9.51 -1.27 -7.69
CA GLU A 66 -8.53 -1.78 -8.66
C GLU A 66 -8.29 -3.29 -8.50
N ILE A 67 -8.21 -3.80 -7.27
CA ILE A 67 -8.11 -5.25 -7.02
C ILE A 67 -9.31 -6.00 -7.61
N ILE A 68 -10.53 -5.52 -7.36
CA ILE A 68 -11.76 -6.14 -7.90
C ILE A 68 -11.73 -6.12 -9.43
N LYS A 69 -11.43 -4.95 -10.04
CA LYS A 69 -11.37 -4.79 -11.50
C LYS A 69 -10.33 -5.74 -12.12
N SER A 70 -9.12 -5.79 -11.56
CA SER A 70 -8.05 -6.67 -12.01
C SER A 70 -8.40 -8.15 -11.84
N ASN A 71 -9.11 -8.54 -10.78
CA ASN A 71 -9.58 -9.92 -10.61
C ASN A 71 -10.54 -10.33 -11.74
N PHE A 72 -11.47 -9.46 -12.13
CA PHE A 72 -12.36 -9.72 -13.27
C PHE A 72 -11.60 -9.81 -14.60
N ASP A 73 -10.61 -8.94 -14.80
CA ASP A 73 -9.76 -8.95 -15.99
C ASP A 73 -8.97 -10.26 -16.12
N VAL A 74 -8.31 -10.70 -15.04
CA VAL A 74 -7.60 -11.98 -15.00
C VAL A 74 -8.56 -13.16 -15.16
N ALA A 75 -9.72 -13.16 -14.48
CA ALA A 75 -10.73 -14.20 -14.63
C ALA A 75 -11.21 -14.33 -16.09
N ARG A 76 -11.43 -13.19 -16.77
CA ARG A 76 -11.80 -13.16 -18.18
C ARG A 76 -10.70 -13.79 -19.06
N ARG A 77 -9.43 -13.47 -18.82
CA ARG A 77 -8.29 -14.05 -19.56
C ARG A 77 -8.19 -15.57 -19.38
N VAL A 78 -8.47 -16.08 -18.19
CA VAL A 78 -8.42 -17.52 -17.89
C VAL A 78 -9.54 -18.31 -18.60
N ILE A 79 -10.74 -17.71 -18.74
CA ILE A 79 -11.89 -18.38 -19.39
C ILE A 79 -11.75 -18.41 -20.92
N GLN A 80 -10.93 -17.53 -21.51
CA GLN A 80 -10.77 -17.46 -22.96
C GLN A 80 -10.04 -18.70 -23.51
N PRO A 81 -10.53 -19.30 -24.62
CA PRO A 81 -9.92 -20.51 -25.21
C PRO A 81 -8.48 -20.29 -25.70
N VAL A 82 -8.16 -19.05 -26.07
CA VAL A 82 -6.81 -18.61 -26.43
C VAL A 82 -6.42 -17.59 -25.38
N MET A 83 -5.34 -17.84 -24.64
CA MET A 83 -4.83 -16.92 -23.62
C MET A 83 -4.15 -15.72 -24.31
N PRO A 84 -4.78 -14.53 -24.35
CA PRO A 84 -4.17 -13.36 -24.97
C PRO A 84 -3.30 -12.69 -23.90
N ILE A 85 -2.07 -13.18 -23.76
CA ILE A 85 -1.08 -12.64 -22.82
C ILE A 85 0.18 -12.24 -23.57
N ASN A 86 0.74 -11.10 -23.18
CA ASN A 86 2.03 -10.61 -23.64
C ASN A 86 2.92 -10.32 -22.42
N PRO A 87 3.43 -11.37 -21.73
CA PRO A 87 4.14 -11.19 -20.48
C PRO A 87 5.50 -10.51 -20.70
N GLY A 88 5.83 -9.55 -19.84
CA GLY A 88 7.12 -8.86 -19.88
C GLY A 88 7.49 -8.21 -18.56
N ILE A 89 8.75 -7.80 -18.43
CA ILE A 89 9.23 -6.96 -17.34
C ILE A 89 9.41 -5.55 -17.89
N VAL A 90 8.69 -4.60 -17.32
CA VAL A 90 8.75 -3.19 -17.71
C VAL A 90 9.31 -2.36 -16.55
N PRO A 91 10.25 -1.43 -16.83
CA PRO A 91 10.62 -0.42 -15.85
C PRO A 91 9.48 0.59 -15.74
N VAL A 92 9.22 1.04 -14.51
CA VAL A 92 8.35 2.19 -14.24
C VAL A 92 9.01 3.11 -13.23
N LYS A 93 8.71 4.40 -13.31
CA LYS A 93 9.34 5.41 -12.48
C LYS A 93 8.38 5.93 -11.41
N THR A 94 8.87 6.12 -10.19
CA THR A 94 8.12 6.78 -9.10
C THR A 94 8.75 8.11 -8.69
N LYS A 95 7.90 9.04 -8.30
CA LYS A 95 8.24 10.30 -7.65
C LYS A 95 8.30 10.17 -6.14
N LEU A 96 7.72 9.12 -5.55
CA LEU A 96 7.71 8.88 -4.11
C LEU A 96 9.13 8.74 -3.55
N LYS A 97 9.44 9.55 -2.53
CA LYS A 97 10.73 9.52 -1.83
C LYS A 97 10.68 8.72 -0.51
N SER A 98 9.52 8.65 0.12
CA SER A 98 9.35 7.94 1.39
C SER A 98 9.51 6.43 1.22
N PRO A 99 10.40 5.76 2.00
CA PRO A 99 10.56 4.31 1.94
C PRO A 99 9.27 3.55 2.21
N ILE A 100 8.45 4.03 3.17
CA ILE A 100 7.16 3.43 3.49
C ILE A 100 6.17 3.62 2.33
N GLY A 101 6.12 4.81 1.73
CA GLY A 101 5.26 5.07 0.58
C GLY A 101 5.61 4.20 -0.63
N ARG A 102 6.91 4.02 -0.89
CA ARG A 102 7.42 3.13 -1.94
C ARG A 102 7.12 1.66 -1.69
N MET A 103 7.26 1.20 -0.45
CA MET A 103 6.89 -0.15 -0.04
C MET A 103 5.39 -0.40 -0.25
N ILE A 104 4.54 0.54 0.16
CA ILE A 104 3.08 0.44 -0.01
C ILE A 104 2.73 0.43 -1.50
N LEU A 105 3.35 1.30 -2.31
CA LEU A 105 3.17 1.31 -3.76
C LEU A 105 3.51 -0.05 -4.39
N ALA A 106 4.69 -0.61 -4.08
CA ALA A 106 5.11 -1.93 -4.58
C ALA A 106 4.12 -3.05 -4.23
N ASN A 107 3.63 -3.03 -2.98
CA ASN A 107 2.65 -4.01 -2.52
C ASN A 107 1.31 -3.83 -3.22
N SER A 108 0.85 -2.60 -3.46
CA SER A 108 -0.39 -2.35 -4.18
C SER A 108 -0.35 -2.79 -5.63
N ILE A 109 0.79 -2.56 -6.31
CA ILE A 109 1.03 -3.07 -7.66
C ILE A 109 1.00 -4.61 -7.67
N THR A 110 1.58 -5.24 -6.66
CA THR A 110 1.60 -6.71 -6.56
C THR A 110 0.22 -7.28 -6.24
N LEU A 111 -0.59 -6.54 -5.48
CA LEU A 111 -1.94 -6.94 -5.10
C LEU A 111 -2.97 -6.74 -6.21
N THR A 112 -2.69 -5.93 -7.24
CA THR A 112 -3.55 -5.84 -8.43
C THR A 112 -3.21 -6.98 -9.40
N PRO A 113 -4.10 -7.98 -9.55
CA PRO A 113 -3.88 -9.10 -10.45
C PRO A 113 -3.44 -8.66 -11.85
N GLY A 114 -2.42 -9.34 -12.36
CA GLY A 114 -1.80 -9.02 -13.64
C GLY A 114 -0.48 -8.27 -13.53
N THR A 115 -0.12 -7.73 -12.36
CA THR A 115 1.19 -7.09 -12.12
C THR A 115 1.89 -7.65 -10.89
N LEU A 116 3.22 -7.67 -10.90
CA LEU A 116 4.07 -8.11 -9.79
C LEU A 116 5.32 -7.23 -9.73
N THR A 117 5.61 -6.64 -8.57
CA THR A 117 6.88 -5.92 -8.39
C THR A 117 8.01 -6.92 -8.15
N VAL A 118 9.01 -6.93 -9.03
CA VAL A 118 10.15 -7.86 -8.99
C VAL A 118 11.34 -7.25 -8.25
N ASP A 119 11.67 -5.99 -8.56
CA ASP A 119 12.84 -5.31 -8.01
C ASP A 119 12.58 -3.80 -7.89
N VAL A 120 13.33 -3.14 -7.01
CA VAL A 120 13.28 -1.71 -6.76
C VAL A 120 14.71 -1.17 -6.77
N ARG A 121 15.07 -0.37 -7.78
CA ARG A 121 16.41 0.24 -7.88
C ARG A 121 16.31 1.74 -8.10
N GLY A 122 16.98 2.51 -7.25
CA GLY A 122 16.97 3.98 -7.37
C GLY A 122 15.54 4.52 -7.25
N ASP A 123 15.02 5.14 -8.30
CA ASP A 123 13.65 5.65 -8.45
C ASP A 123 12.77 4.81 -9.38
N HIS A 124 13.24 3.62 -9.76
CA HIS A 124 12.52 2.70 -10.66
C HIS A 124 12.03 1.45 -9.93
N PHE A 125 10.86 0.99 -10.34
CA PHE A 125 10.33 -0.34 -10.04
C PHE A 125 10.40 -1.18 -11.32
N TYR A 126 10.82 -2.43 -11.19
CA TYR A 126 10.76 -3.40 -12.28
C TYR A 126 9.54 -4.28 -12.05
N ILE A 127 8.57 -4.17 -12.95
CA ILE A 127 7.27 -4.82 -12.80
C ILE A 127 7.14 -5.89 -13.85
N HIS A 128 6.88 -7.11 -13.40
CA HIS A 128 6.38 -8.15 -14.29
C HIS A 128 4.89 -7.90 -14.54
N TRP A 129 4.53 -7.69 -15.80
CA TRP A 129 3.16 -7.47 -16.25
C TRP A 129 2.72 -8.64 -17.14
N ILE A 130 1.49 -9.13 -16.93
CA ILE A 130 0.91 -10.26 -17.65
C ILE A 130 0.60 -9.94 -19.12
N ASP A 131 0.36 -8.67 -19.44
CA ASP A 131 -0.07 -8.22 -20.76
C ASP A 131 0.45 -6.80 -21.01
N VAL A 132 1.66 -6.73 -21.56
CA VAL A 132 2.32 -5.47 -21.90
C VAL A 132 1.64 -4.88 -23.14
N THR A 133 0.85 -3.82 -22.96
CA THR A 133 0.15 -3.13 -24.05
C THR A 133 1.00 -2.02 -24.68
N ASP A 134 1.84 -1.36 -23.88
CA ASP A 134 2.75 -0.29 -24.30
C ASP A 134 4.17 -0.63 -23.81
N GLY A 135 5.12 -0.70 -24.76
CA GLY A 135 6.53 -1.01 -24.46
C GLY A 135 7.34 0.19 -23.95
N ASP A 136 6.75 1.38 -23.86
CA ASP A 136 7.42 2.58 -23.36
C ASP A 136 7.25 2.73 -21.84
N GLU A 137 8.33 3.17 -21.17
CA GLU A 137 8.39 3.35 -19.72
C GLU A 137 7.31 4.32 -19.22
N GLN A 138 7.02 5.38 -19.98
CA GLN A 138 6.03 6.38 -19.61
C GLN A 138 4.62 5.82 -19.65
N GLY A 139 4.30 5.03 -20.69
CA GLY A 139 3.01 4.35 -20.80
C GLY A 139 2.77 3.38 -19.66
N ALA A 140 3.77 2.53 -19.36
CA ALA A 140 3.72 1.59 -18.24
C ALA A 140 3.57 2.31 -16.88
N THR A 141 4.29 3.42 -16.68
CA THR A 141 4.19 4.24 -15.45
C THR A 141 2.81 4.87 -15.31
N GLN A 142 2.23 5.36 -16.40
CA GLN A 142 0.90 5.95 -16.40
C GLN A 142 -0.18 4.90 -16.07
N ALA A 143 -0.06 3.70 -16.65
CA ALA A 143 -1.01 2.61 -16.46
C ALA A 143 -0.94 1.99 -15.06
N ILE A 144 0.25 1.77 -14.53
CA ILE A 144 0.46 0.96 -13.32
C ILE A 144 0.66 1.81 -12.06
N VAL A 145 1.36 2.95 -12.14
CA VAL A 145 1.81 3.69 -10.95
C VAL A 145 0.94 4.91 -10.65
N SER A 146 0.58 5.69 -11.67
CA SER A 146 0.05 7.05 -11.49
C SER A 146 -1.24 7.11 -10.67
N GLY A 147 -2.10 6.10 -10.78
CA GLY A 147 -3.34 6.01 -9.99
C GLY A 147 -3.08 5.93 -8.49
N PHE A 148 -2.12 5.10 -8.06
CA PHE A 148 -1.75 4.94 -6.65
C PHE A 148 -0.93 6.13 -6.14
N GLU A 149 0.01 6.59 -6.94
CA GLU A 149 0.94 7.66 -6.57
C GLU A 149 0.23 8.95 -6.17
N LYS A 150 -0.87 9.30 -6.86
CA LYS A 150 -1.72 10.46 -6.55
C LYS A 150 -2.17 10.51 -5.07
N TYR A 151 -2.43 9.36 -4.47
CA TYR A 151 -2.84 9.29 -3.06
C TYR A 151 -1.64 9.18 -2.14
N LEU A 152 -0.69 8.33 -2.49
CA LEU A 152 0.48 8.05 -1.66
C LEU A 152 1.39 9.27 -1.50
N GLU A 153 1.44 10.18 -2.48
CA GLU A 153 2.17 11.44 -2.36
C GLU A 153 1.58 12.35 -1.27
N VAL A 154 0.26 12.36 -1.09
CA VAL A 154 -0.36 13.16 0.00
C VAL A 154 -0.15 12.51 1.37
N ILE A 155 -0.13 11.18 1.42
CA ILE A 155 0.00 10.42 2.68
C ILE A 155 1.46 10.40 3.15
N PHE A 156 2.39 10.12 2.23
CA PHE A 156 3.80 9.81 2.51
C PHE A 156 4.80 10.76 1.85
N GLY A 157 4.36 11.71 1.04
CA GLY A 157 5.20 12.82 0.59
C GLY A 157 5.62 13.74 1.74
#